data_AF-A0A8H6KMH1-F1
#
_entry.id   AF-A0A8H6KMH1-F1
#
_cell.length_a   1.000
_cell.length_b   1.000
_cell.length_c   1.000
_cell.angle_alpha   90.00
_cell.angle_beta   90.00
_cell.angle_gamma   90.00
#
_symmetry.space_group_name_H-M   'P 1'
#
loop_
_entity.id
_entity.type
_entity.pdbx_description
1 polymer ?
#
loop_
_entity_poly.entity_id
_entity_poly.type
_entity_poly.pdbx_seq_one_letter_code
_entity_poly.pdbx_strand_id
1 'polypeptide(L)'
;MFKWAQQKLADVAGTQEPIYGPTAIRSVAEEAKDTTFTELTKNDLKWIAADSTSVETQSFYLMGDNGHLGLAQVIYSNVGGIRTTCQFNVKIFYPEKSKPTLWETTLLNHYEVSEDRHSFYADDCAVELSEDGTYYTIKSMNSENAIVNLKVSRTSPGFHAGKTGKTLFGTDLSKPWGTMRHAFWPRCEVEGTITTKDGAVDFKGRGFFVYALQGMKPHHAAAKWNFVDFQGPNYSAVMMEYTTPPSYGSTTVSVGGIAKDGEMIYGGVTQTATHTKSKNDTVNEWPEPEEIKFTWSGKDKDGKAVDASIEGALGERLDRVDVLAEVPGFVKKIVAGTAGTKPYIYQYCPTKNKLTLKLKIGDQEISEEGLCFSEATFISE
;
A
#
# COMPACT_ATOMS: atom_id res chain seq x y z
N MET A 1 -18.82 -5.80 -30.78
CA MET A 1 -19.65 -5.68 -29.55
C MET A 1 -19.50 -4.26 -29.04
N PHE A 2 -20.57 -3.52 -28.77
CA PHE A 2 -20.44 -2.13 -28.33
C PHE A 2 -19.73 -2.08 -26.97
N LYS A 3 -18.65 -1.29 -26.83
CA LYS A 3 -17.85 -1.20 -25.59
C LYS A 3 -18.71 -0.88 -24.35
N TRP A 4 -19.80 -0.12 -24.51
CA TRP A 4 -20.74 0.18 -23.42
C TRP A 4 -21.50 -1.06 -22.90
N ALA A 5 -21.78 -2.04 -23.75
CA ALA A 5 -22.46 -3.27 -23.35
C ALA A 5 -21.50 -4.23 -22.64
N GLN A 6 -20.24 -4.29 -23.10
CA GLN A 6 -19.17 -5.00 -22.41
C GLN A 6 -18.82 -4.37 -21.06
N GLN A 7 -18.83 -3.03 -20.97
CA GLN A 7 -18.66 -2.31 -19.72
C GLN A 7 -19.75 -2.68 -18.71
N LYS A 8 -21.03 -2.61 -19.11
CA LYS A 8 -22.14 -3.03 -18.23
C LYS A 8 -22.01 -4.48 -17.75
N LEU A 9 -21.52 -5.38 -18.61
CA LEU A 9 -21.24 -6.77 -18.22
C LEU A 9 -20.05 -6.87 -17.26
N ALA A 10 -18.97 -6.13 -17.47
CA ALA A 10 -17.83 -6.08 -16.55
C ALA A 10 -18.22 -5.48 -15.18
N ASP A 11 -19.06 -4.45 -15.17
CA ASP A 11 -19.58 -3.79 -13.97
C ASP A 11 -20.46 -4.73 -13.14
N VAL A 12 -21.27 -5.57 -13.78
CA VAL A 12 -22.22 -6.47 -13.09
C VAL A 12 -21.63 -7.85 -12.80
N ALA A 13 -20.92 -8.44 -13.77
CA ALA A 13 -20.45 -9.84 -13.72
C ALA A 13 -18.95 -9.97 -13.39
N GLY A 14 -18.20 -8.87 -13.30
CA GLY A 14 -16.76 -8.92 -13.05
C GLY A 14 -15.95 -9.48 -14.22
N THR A 15 -16.52 -9.52 -15.42
CA THR A 15 -15.78 -9.97 -16.61
C THR A 15 -14.67 -8.99 -16.99
N GLN A 16 -13.76 -9.41 -17.87
CA GLN A 16 -12.73 -8.54 -18.43
C GLN A 16 -13.36 -7.26 -18.99
N GLU A 17 -12.77 -6.11 -18.65
CA GLU A 17 -13.20 -4.82 -19.19
C GLU A 17 -12.91 -4.72 -20.70
N PRO A 18 -13.66 -3.86 -21.43
CA PRO A 18 -13.28 -3.46 -22.77
C PRO A 18 -11.87 -2.88 -22.80
N ILE A 19 -11.16 -3.07 -23.92
CA ILE A 19 -9.92 -2.34 -24.19
C ILE A 19 -10.29 -0.89 -24.53
N TYR A 20 -10.20 0.00 -23.55
CA TYR A 20 -10.42 1.45 -23.72
C TYR A 20 -9.18 2.13 -24.30
N GLY A 21 -7.99 1.73 -23.82
CA GLY A 21 -6.70 2.28 -24.23
C GLY A 21 -6.14 3.31 -23.23
N PRO A 22 -4.90 3.79 -23.46
CA PRO A 22 -4.17 4.65 -22.52
C PRO A 22 -4.81 6.05 -22.34
N THR A 23 -5.74 6.45 -23.20
CA THR A 23 -6.48 7.71 -23.05
C THR A 23 -7.60 7.63 -22.00
N ALA A 24 -7.96 6.44 -21.56
CA ALA A 24 -8.99 6.21 -20.53
C ALA A 24 -8.42 6.18 -19.11
N ILE A 25 -7.16 6.58 -18.94
CA ILE A 25 -6.50 6.78 -17.65
C ILE A 25 -5.78 8.12 -17.68
N ARG A 26 -5.88 8.88 -16.58
CA ARG A 26 -5.02 10.03 -16.31
C ARG A 26 -4.24 9.78 -15.04
N SER A 27 -2.98 9.38 -15.21
CA SER A 27 -2.04 9.19 -14.10
C SER A 27 -1.86 10.48 -13.32
N VAL A 28 -1.66 10.36 -12.00
CA VAL A 28 -1.19 11.45 -11.14
C VAL A 28 0.13 12.07 -11.64
N ALA A 29 0.89 11.34 -12.47
CA ALA A 29 2.09 11.87 -13.14
C ALA A 29 1.83 13.10 -14.02
N GLU A 30 0.61 13.27 -14.52
CA GLU A 30 0.23 14.49 -15.25
C GLU A 30 0.17 15.71 -14.33
N GLU A 31 -0.32 15.55 -13.10
CA GLU A 31 -0.26 16.62 -12.08
C GLU A 31 1.17 16.87 -11.61
N ALA A 32 1.98 15.80 -11.55
CA ALA A 32 3.37 15.87 -11.10
C ALA A 32 4.30 16.67 -12.03
N LYS A 33 3.87 16.99 -13.25
CA LYS A 33 4.60 17.90 -14.16
C LYS A 33 4.69 19.32 -13.60
N ASP A 34 3.63 19.76 -12.91
CA ASP A 34 3.54 21.10 -12.32
C ASP A 34 3.78 21.09 -10.81
N THR A 35 3.39 20.01 -10.12
CA THR A 35 3.54 19.87 -8.67
C THR A 35 4.00 18.46 -8.34
N THR A 36 5.31 18.26 -8.16
CA THR A 36 5.90 16.92 -7.98
C THR A 36 5.20 16.13 -6.87
N PHE A 37 4.99 16.76 -5.71
CA PHE A 37 4.25 16.22 -4.58
C PHE A 37 3.63 17.34 -3.74
N THR A 38 2.71 16.96 -2.86
CA THR A 38 2.10 17.83 -1.85
C THR A 38 2.30 17.22 -0.47
N GLU A 39 2.75 18.02 0.49
CA GLU A 39 2.79 17.61 1.90
C GLU A 39 1.37 17.50 2.47
N LEU A 40 1.09 16.42 3.21
CA LEU A 40 -0.24 16.15 3.73
C LEU A 40 -0.62 17.13 4.84
N THR A 41 -1.82 17.66 4.73
CA THR A 41 -2.57 18.26 5.82
C THR A 41 -3.48 17.23 6.48
N LYS A 42 -4.05 17.57 7.64
CA LYS A 42 -5.06 16.72 8.30
C LYS A 42 -6.26 16.43 7.36
N ASN A 43 -6.61 17.34 6.45
CA ASN A 43 -7.73 17.13 5.51
C ASN A 43 -7.46 16.01 4.51
N ASP A 44 -6.19 15.76 4.17
CA ASP A 44 -5.78 14.73 3.20
C ASP A 44 -5.86 13.30 3.77
N LEU A 45 -6.12 13.20 5.07
CA LEU A 45 -6.26 11.97 5.85
C LEU A 45 -7.74 11.63 6.15
N LYS A 46 -8.68 12.41 5.62
CA LYS A 46 -10.11 12.12 5.80
C LYS A 46 -10.49 10.85 5.05
N TRP A 47 -11.19 9.96 5.76
CA TRP A 47 -11.92 8.87 5.16
C TRP A 47 -12.89 9.40 4.10
N ILE A 48 -12.95 8.72 2.97
CA ILE A 48 -13.86 9.01 1.86
C ILE A 48 -15.14 8.20 2.01
N ALA A 49 -15.06 6.98 2.54
CA ALA A 49 -16.13 6.01 2.73
C ALA A 49 -17.15 6.07 1.59
N ALA A 50 -16.67 5.81 0.37
CA ALA A 50 -17.46 6.03 -0.84
C ALA A 50 -18.72 5.15 -0.86
N ASP A 51 -19.80 5.70 -1.42
CA ASP A 51 -21.04 4.99 -1.70
C ASP A 51 -20.98 4.15 -3.00
N SER A 52 -19.86 4.21 -3.72
CA SER A 52 -19.59 3.40 -4.91
C SER A 52 -18.63 2.24 -4.60
N THR A 53 -18.49 1.34 -5.58
CA THR A 53 -17.50 0.25 -5.49
C THR A 53 -16.12 0.81 -5.15
N SER A 54 -15.58 0.41 -4.00
CA SER A 54 -14.29 0.89 -3.53
C SER A 54 -13.67 -0.04 -2.49
N VAL A 55 -12.34 0.02 -2.40
CA VAL A 55 -11.56 -0.48 -1.29
C VAL A 55 -10.74 0.68 -0.75
N GLU A 56 -10.96 1.02 0.50
CA GLU A 56 -10.30 2.12 1.18
C GLU A 56 -9.60 1.57 2.41
N THR A 57 -8.30 1.84 2.56
CA THR A 57 -7.49 1.22 3.61
C THR A 57 -6.61 2.23 4.32
N GLN A 58 -6.49 2.04 5.64
CA GLN A 58 -5.39 2.59 6.42
C GLN A 58 -4.52 1.44 6.89
N SER A 59 -3.27 1.41 6.41
CA SER A 59 -2.31 0.34 6.69
C SER A 59 -1.11 0.89 7.43
N PHE A 60 -0.75 0.26 8.54
CA PHE A 60 0.38 0.60 9.39
C PHE A 60 1.37 -0.55 9.39
N TYR A 61 2.51 -0.34 8.73
CA TYR A 61 3.62 -1.28 8.72
C TYR A 61 4.55 -0.94 9.89
N LEU A 62 4.91 -1.96 10.66
CA LEU A 62 5.61 -1.83 11.94
C LEU A 62 6.95 -2.55 11.85
N MET A 63 8.01 -1.90 12.29
CA MET A 63 9.37 -2.45 12.33
C MET A 63 9.93 -2.28 13.73
N GLY A 64 9.74 -3.30 14.57
CA GLY A 64 10.18 -3.29 15.96
C GLY A 64 11.70 -3.35 16.08
N ASP A 65 12.25 -2.66 17.08
CA ASP A 65 13.69 -2.65 17.39
C ASP A 65 14.23 -4.05 17.72
N ASN A 66 13.34 -4.95 18.15
CA ASN A 66 13.59 -6.36 18.39
C ASN A 66 13.59 -7.23 17.11
N GLY A 67 13.43 -6.63 15.93
CA GLY A 67 13.44 -7.29 14.62
C GLY A 67 12.10 -7.86 14.18
N HIS A 68 11.02 -7.71 14.95
CA HIS A 68 9.69 -8.12 14.52
C HIS A 68 9.17 -7.18 13.43
N LEU A 69 8.47 -7.75 12.45
CA LEU A 69 7.75 -6.97 11.44
C LEU A 69 6.26 -7.17 11.64
N GLY A 70 5.49 -6.08 11.56
CA GLY A 70 4.07 -6.08 11.84
C GLY A 70 3.26 -5.36 10.76
N LEU A 71 1.99 -5.73 10.66
CA LEU A 71 0.96 -4.99 9.94
C LEU A 71 -0.26 -4.87 10.86
N ALA A 72 -0.78 -3.65 11.00
CA ALA A 72 -2.14 -3.40 11.47
C ALA A 72 -2.87 -2.65 10.36
N GLN A 73 -4.03 -3.14 9.94
CA GLN A 73 -4.74 -2.56 8.80
C GLN A 73 -6.24 -2.59 9.02
N VAL A 74 -6.89 -1.46 8.77
CA VAL A 74 -8.34 -1.41 8.60
C VAL A 74 -8.67 -1.29 7.12
N ILE A 75 -9.62 -2.11 6.66
CA ILE A 75 -10.15 -2.10 5.30
C ILE A 75 -11.63 -1.74 5.37
N TYR A 76 -12.02 -0.69 4.65
CA TYR A 76 -13.41 -0.35 4.34
C TYR A 76 -13.68 -0.72 2.88
N SER A 77 -14.51 -1.73 2.64
CA SER A 77 -14.85 -2.18 1.28
C SER A 77 -16.32 -1.97 0.99
N ASN A 78 -16.63 -1.25 -0.09
CA ASN A 78 -17.98 -1.11 -0.61
C ASN A 78 -18.08 -1.86 -1.95
N VAL A 79 -19.08 -2.73 -2.08
CA VAL A 79 -19.37 -3.47 -3.31
C VAL A 79 -20.62 -2.88 -3.96
N GLY A 80 -20.43 -2.07 -5.01
CA GLY A 80 -21.52 -1.54 -5.84
C GLY A 80 -22.50 -0.59 -5.15
N GLY A 81 -22.15 -0.04 -4.00
CA GLY A 81 -23.07 0.75 -3.15
C GLY A 81 -24.13 -0.10 -2.44
N ILE A 82 -24.06 -1.43 -2.57
CA ILE A 82 -25.08 -2.36 -2.09
C ILE A 82 -24.70 -2.90 -0.72
N ARG A 83 -23.40 -3.15 -0.52
CA ARG A 83 -22.91 -3.75 0.72
C ARG A 83 -21.54 -3.19 1.06
N THR A 84 -21.43 -2.67 2.27
CA THR A 84 -20.16 -2.33 2.88
C THR A 84 -19.76 -3.41 3.89
N THR A 85 -18.50 -3.81 3.83
CA THR A 85 -17.85 -4.69 4.81
C THR A 85 -16.55 -4.08 5.27
N CYS A 86 -16.31 -4.11 6.58
CA CYS A 86 -15.08 -3.64 7.17
C CYS A 86 -14.31 -4.81 7.80
N GLN A 87 -12.99 -4.78 7.69
CA GLN A 87 -12.09 -5.79 8.25
C GLN A 87 -10.95 -5.13 9.01
N PHE A 88 -10.47 -5.80 10.05
CA PHE A 88 -9.21 -5.49 10.71
C PHE A 88 -8.24 -6.66 10.55
N ASN A 89 -7.08 -6.37 9.97
CA ASN A 89 -6.04 -7.33 9.69
C ASN A 89 -4.84 -7.06 10.59
N VAL A 90 -4.33 -8.13 11.20
CA VAL A 90 -3.07 -8.12 11.96
C VAL A 90 -2.14 -9.18 11.40
N LYS A 91 -0.90 -8.79 11.15
CA LYS A 91 0.16 -9.72 10.75
C LYS A 91 1.40 -9.51 11.58
N ILE A 92 2.06 -10.59 12.00
CA ILE A 92 3.37 -10.55 12.65
C ILE A 92 4.30 -11.56 11.99
N PHE A 93 5.42 -11.07 11.48
CA PHE A 93 6.57 -11.89 11.15
C PHE A 93 7.55 -11.91 12.32
N TYR A 94 7.90 -13.11 12.75
CA TYR A 94 8.82 -13.32 13.85
C TYR A 94 10.26 -13.37 13.34
N PRO A 95 11.22 -12.71 14.03
CA PRO A 95 12.62 -12.72 13.66
C PRO A 95 13.13 -14.14 13.42
N GLU A 96 13.92 -14.30 12.35
CA GLU A 96 14.55 -15.57 11.99
C GLU A 96 13.58 -16.75 11.82
N LYS A 97 12.29 -16.48 11.59
CA LYS A 97 11.22 -17.49 11.54
C LYS A 97 11.19 -18.34 12.81
N SER A 98 11.49 -17.75 13.96
CA SER A 98 11.49 -18.41 15.29
C SER A 98 10.15 -19.08 15.64
N LYS A 99 9.05 -18.64 15.03
CA LYS A 99 7.75 -19.31 15.03
C LYS A 99 6.95 -18.96 13.76
N PRO A 100 5.84 -19.67 13.46
CA PRO A 100 5.00 -19.37 12.30
C PRO A 100 4.50 -17.92 12.31
N THR A 101 4.40 -17.33 11.13
CA THR A 101 3.78 -16.01 10.92
C THR A 101 2.38 -16.01 11.51
N LEU A 102 2.06 -14.99 12.32
CA LEU A 102 0.69 -14.74 12.75
C LEU A 102 -0.01 -13.94 11.65
N TRP A 103 -1.19 -14.41 11.23
CA TRP A 103 -2.09 -13.69 10.35
C TRP A 103 -3.51 -13.81 10.88
N GLU A 104 -4.11 -12.68 11.24
CA GLU A 104 -5.49 -12.59 11.70
C GLU A 104 -6.25 -11.60 10.81
N THR A 105 -7.33 -12.05 10.18
CA THR A 105 -8.25 -11.23 9.37
C THR A 105 -9.63 -11.36 9.97
N THR A 106 -10.16 -10.28 10.54
CA THR A 106 -11.43 -10.32 11.29
C THR A 106 -12.43 -9.30 10.76
N LEU A 107 -13.71 -9.68 10.70
CA LEU A 107 -14.78 -8.77 10.31
C LEU A 107 -15.07 -7.79 11.45
N LEU A 108 -15.36 -6.53 11.10
CA LEU A 108 -15.75 -5.48 12.05
C LEU A 108 -17.27 -5.27 11.99
N ASN A 109 -17.90 -5.20 13.16
CA ASN A 109 -19.34 -4.98 13.33
C ASN A 109 -19.63 -3.58 13.87
N HIS A 110 -20.83 -3.06 13.56
CA HIS A 110 -21.30 -1.72 13.95
C HIS A 110 -20.26 -0.62 13.70
N TYR A 111 -19.62 -0.67 12.54
CA TYR A 111 -18.57 0.28 12.20
C TYR A 111 -19.15 1.66 11.91
N GLU A 112 -18.36 2.69 12.21
CA GLU A 112 -18.63 4.08 11.85
C GLU A 112 -17.34 4.82 11.53
N VAL A 113 -17.46 5.83 10.67
CA VAL A 113 -16.43 6.84 10.45
C VAL A 113 -16.87 8.07 11.23
N SER A 114 -15.96 8.68 11.99
CA SER A 114 -16.24 9.87 12.79
C SER A 114 -16.84 11.02 11.95
N GLU A 115 -17.58 11.93 12.59
CA GLU A 115 -18.20 13.06 11.88
C GLU A 115 -17.18 13.94 11.13
N ASP A 116 -15.99 14.14 11.72
CA ASP A 116 -14.88 14.87 11.09
C ASP A 116 -14.13 14.06 10.02
N ARG A 117 -14.45 12.75 9.94
CA ARG A 117 -13.93 11.73 9.03
C ARG A 117 -12.46 11.37 9.24
N HIS A 118 -11.91 11.63 10.42
CA HIS A 118 -10.51 11.36 10.72
C HIS A 118 -10.26 10.04 11.45
N SER A 119 -11.31 9.48 12.04
CA SER A 119 -11.24 8.25 12.85
C SER A 119 -12.24 7.21 12.39
N PHE A 120 -11.92 5.95 12.63
CA PHE A 120 -12.75 4.79 12.36
C PHE A 120 -13.01 4.04 13.66
N TYR A 121 -14.27 3.66 13.88
CA TYR A 121 -14.72 2.92 15.06
C TYR A 121 -15.53 1.68 14.64
N ALA A 122 -15.53 0.67 15.51
CA ALA A 122 -16.36 -0.54 15.50
C ALA A 122 -16.43 -1.08 16.94
N ASP A 123 -17.27 -2.09 17.21
CA ASP A 123 -17.48 -2.63 18.57
C ASP A 123 -16.18 -2.87 19.35
N ASP A 124 -15.21 -3.55 18.72
CA ASP A 124 -13.93 -3.96 19.33
C ASP A 124 -12.72 -3.40 18.57
N CYS A 125 -12.86 -2.26 17.87
CA CYS A 125 -11.77 -1.64 17.13
C CYS A 125 -11.92 -0.12 17.05
N ALA A 126 -10.83 0.60 17.30
CA ALA A 126 -10.71 2.04 17.09
C ALA A 126 -9.38 2.36 16.41
N VAL A 127 -9.44 3.14 15.33
CA VAL A 127 -8.29 3.72 14.63
C VAL A 127 -8.50 5.23 14.61
N GLU A 128 -7.80 5.93 15.49
CA GLU A 128 -8.10 7.33 15.80
C GLU A 128 -6.93 8.24 15.44
N LEU A 129 -7.18 9.26 14.61
CA LEU A 129 -6.21 10.30 14.37
C LEU A 129 -6.29 11.35 15.49
N SER A 130 -5.14 11.69 16.05
CA SER A 130 -4.99 12.81 17.00
C SER A 130 -5.57 14.13 16.50
N GLU A 131 -5.96 14.99 17.44
CA GLU A 131 -6.56 16.29 17.15
C GLU A 131 -5.67 17.16 16.24
N ASP A 132 -4.36 17.16 16.50
CA ASP A 132 -3.35 17.88 15.71
C ASP A 132 -2.90 17.15 14.42
N GLY A 133 -3.37 15.92 14.20
CA GLY A 133 -3.07 15.13 13.01
C GLY A 133 -1.63 14.57 12.96
N THR A 134 -0.97 14.40 14.10
CA THR A 134 0.44 13.97 14.16
C THR A 134 0.65 12.49 14.49
N TYR A 135 -0.31 11.84 15.14
CA TYR A 135 -0.26 10.40 15.43
C TYR A 135 -1.63 9.73 15.31
N TYR A 136 -1.61 8.42 15.07
CA TYR A 136 -2.76 7.53 15.22
C TYR A 136 -2.65 6.71 16.51
N THR A 137 -3.77 6.43 17.18
CA THR A 137 -3.89 5.33 18.14
C THR A 137 -4.74 4.22 17.55
N ILE A 138 -4.26 2.98 17.68
CA ILE A 138 -4.89 1.79 17.14
C ILE A 138 -5.15 0.84 18.29
N LYS A 139 -6.42 0.59 18.57
CA LYS A 139 -6.86 -0.36 19.60
C LYS A 139 -7.77 -1.38 18.96
N SER A 140 -7.50 -2.67 19.17
CA SER A 140 -8.42 -3.70 18.74
C SER A 140 -8.39 -4.90 19.68
N MET A 141 -9.58 -5.37 20.06
CA MET A 141 -9.78 -6.65 20.75
C MET A 141 -10.56 -7.64 19.88
N ASN A 142 -10.69 -7.34 18.58
CA ASN A 142 -11.53 -8.10 17.64
C ASN A 142 -11.03 -9.54 17.39
N SER A 143 -9.79 -9.85 17.79
CA SER A 143 -9.25 -11.20 17.86
C SER A 143 -8.51 -11.41 19.18
N GLU A 144 -8.89 -12.44 19.94
CA GLU A 144 -8.17 -12.86 21.16
C GLU A 144 -6.75 -13.37 20.85
N ASN A 145 -6.46 -13.72 19.59
CA ASN A 145 -5.12 -14.11 19.16
C ASN A 145 -4.21 -12.90 18.90
N ALA A 146 -4.77 -11.69 18.78
CA ALA A 146 -4.06 -10.48 18.39
C ALA A 146 -4.75 -9.22 18.93
N ILE A 147 -4.56 -8.94 20.23
CA ILE A 147 -5.06 -7.72 20.86
C ILE A 147 -4.07 -6.59 20.57
N VAL A 148 -4.51 -5.55 19.87
CA VAL A 148 -3.68 -4.44 19.41
C VAL A 148 -3.83 -3.24 20.34
N ASN A 149 -2.71 -2.66 20.75
CA ASN A 149 -2.65 -1.37 21.41
C ASN A 149 -1.38 -0.64 20.96
N LEU A 150 -1.51 0.17 19.91
CA LEU A 150 -0.40 0.86 19.25
C LEU A 150 -0.64 2.36 19.19
N LYS A 151 0.45 3.11 19.17
CA LYS A 151 0.51 4.52 18.79
C LYS A 151 1.54 4.67 17.68
N VAL A 152 1.16 5.30 16.58
CA VAL A 152 2.02 5.55 15.42
C VAL A 152 2.11 7.05 15.19
N SER A 153 3.26 7.64 15.46
CA SER A 153 3.50 9.10 15.36
C SER A 153 4.39 9.38 14.15
N ARG A 154 3.96 10.28 13.25
CA ARG A 154 4.83 10.66 12.12
C ARG A 154 6.07 11.40 12.63
N THR A 155 7.24 11.07 12.10
CA THR A 155 8.49 11.81 12.39
C THR A 155 8.94 12.67 11.22
N SER A 156 8.33 12.52 10.04
CA SER A 156 8.50 13.41 8.89
C SER A 156 7.14 13.94 8.40
N PRO A 157 7.12 14.98 7.53
CA PRO A 157 5.91 15.33 6.82
C PRO A 157 5.40 14.12 6.03
N GLY A 158 4.07 13.97 5.99
CA GLY A 158 3.44 13.03 5.08
C GLY A 158 3.36 13.63 3.67
N PHE A 159 3.18 12.81 2.64
CA PHE A 159 2.99 13.32 1.28
C PHE A 159 2.03 12.47 0.43
N HIS A 160 1.55 13.06 -0.67
CA HIS A 160 1.11 12.33 -1.86
C HIS A 160 1.74 12.94 -3.11
N ALA A 161 1.88 12.16 -4.19
CA ALA A 161 2.37 12.68 -5.46
C ALA A 161 1.36 13.66 -6.09
N GLY A 162 1.82 14.58 -6.95
CA GLY A 162 0.91 15.50 -7.62
C GLY A 162 0.23 16.50 -6.67
N LYS A 163 -0.79 17.17 -7.20
CA LYS A 163 -1.60 18.15 -6.48
C LYS A 163 -2.72 17.51 -5.67
N THR A 164 -3.27 16.38 -6.13
CA THR A 164 -4.41 15.71 -5.49
C THR A 164 -4.10 14.28 -5.04
N GLY A 165 -3.01 13.70 -5.54
CA GLY A 165 -2.67 12.29 -5.31
C GLY A 165 -3.48 11.32 -6.14
N LYS A 166 -4.32 11.79 -7.07
CA LYS A 166 -5.30 10.94 -7.77
C LYS A 166 -4.87 10.58 -9.18
N THR A 167 -4.96 9.30 -9.47
CA THR A 167 -5.08 8.77 -10.84
C THR A 167 -6.55 8.53 -11.14
N LEU A 168 -7.01 8.99 -12.31
CA LEU A 168 -8.41 8.87 -12.73
C LEU A 168 -8.58 7.85 -13.86
N PHE A 169 -9.72 7.15 -13.85
CA PHE A 169 -10.10 6.15 -14.85
C PHE A 169 -11.45 6.54 -15.47
N GLY A 170 -11.53 6.51 -16.80
CA GLY A 170 -12.72 6.86 -17.54
C GLY A 170 -12.43 7.40 -18.93
N THR A 171 -13.36 7.19 -19.86
CA THR A 171 -13.33 7.84 -21.19
C THR A 171 -13.73 9.31 -21.13
N ASP A 172 -14.42 9.73 -20.06
CA ASP A 172 -14.68 11.12 -19.72
C ASP A 172 -14.06 11.42 -18.35
N LEU A 173 -12.86 12.02 -18.36
CA LEU A 173 -12.10 12.30 -17.14
C LEU A 173 -12.68 13.46 -16.31
N SER A 174 -13.69 14.17 -16.82
CA SER A 174 -14.48 15.11 -16.01
C SER A 174 -15.51 14.39 -15.12
N LYS A 175 -15.81 13.12 -15.45
CA LYS A 175 -16.71 12.22 -14.73
C LYS A 175 -16.10 10.83 -14.66
N PRO A 176 -14.95 10.68 -13.99
CA PRO A 176 -14.26 9.40 -13.92
C PRO A 176 -15.14 8.36 -13.23
N TRP A 177 -15.09 7.12 -13.70
CA TRP A 177 -15.76 5.99 -13.03
C TRP A 177 -14.87 5.33 -11.98
N GLY A 178 -13.58 5.63 -11.98
CA GLY A 178 -12.61 5.07 -11.05
C GLY A 178 -11.55 6.07 -10.64
N THR A 179 -11.01 5.88 -9.44
CA THR A 179 -9.91 6.68 -8.91
C THR A 179 -8.96 5.80 -8.10
N MET A 180 -7.67 6.10 -8.16
CA MET A 180 -6.64 5.51 -7.29
C MET A 180 -5.89 6.64 -6.58
N ARG A 181 -5.60 6.48 -5.29
CA ARG A 181 -4.79 7.43 -4.52
C ARG A 181 -4.03 6.73 -3.41
N HIS A 182 -2.78 7.16 -3.20
CA HIS A 182 -1.97 6.77 -2.06
C HIS A 182 -1.41 8.03 -1.38
N ALA A 183 -1.54 8.10 -0.07
CA ALA A 183 -0.98 9.13 0.78
C ALA A 183 -0.17 8.45 1.89
N PHE A 184 1.02 8.98 2.17
CA PHE A 184 2.02 8.30 2.98
C PHE A 184 2.44 9.13 4.17
N TRP A 185 2.66 8.50 5.32
CA TRP A 185 3.65 8.95 6.29
C TRP A 185 4.88 8.05 6.11
N PRO A 186 5.93 8.54 5.42
CA PRO A 186 7.07 7.71 5.02
C PRO A 186 7.97 7.33 6.19
N ARG A 187 7.85 8.01 7.34
CA ARG A 187 8.62 7.73 8.53
C ARG A 187 7.80 8.01 9.78
N CYS A 188 7.66 6.99 10.61
CA CYS A 188 6.96 7.06 11.89
C CYS A 188 7.80 6.46 13.02
N GLU A 189 7.49 6.86 14.23
CA GLU A 189 7.81 6.16 15.47
C GLU A 189 6.58 5.37 15.92
N VAL A 190 6.81 4.12 16.31
CA VAL A 190 5.77 3.21 16.82
C VAL A 190 6.03 2.97 18.29
N GLU A 191 4.96 2.99 19.09
CA GLU A 191 4.95 2.59 20.48
C GLU A 191 3.80 1.60 20.71
N GLY A 192 3.98 0.67 21.65
CA GLY A 192 2.92 -0.25 22.08
C GLY A 192 3.12 -1.69 21.61
N THR A 193 2.07 -2.50 21.72
CA THR A 193 2.18 -3.95 21.59
C THR A 193 1.05 -4.54 20.75
N ILE A 194 1.33 -5.74 20.22
CA ILE A 194 0.31 -6.69 19.79
C ILE A 194 0.40 -7.90 20.71
N THR A 195 -0.64 -8.13 21.49
CA THR A 195 -0.69 -9.24 22.46
C THR A 195 -1.23 -10.48 21.79
N THR A 196 -0.41 -11.53 21.79
CA THR A 196 -0.72 -12.85 21.25
C THR A 196 -0.97 -13.85 22.39
N LYS A 197 -1.36 -15.07 22.05
CA LYS A 197 -1.46 -16.18 23.03
C LYS A 197 -0.16 -16.45 23.80
N ASP A 198 0.99 -16.16 23.20
CA ASP A 198 2.31 -16.34 23.82
C ASP A 198 2.76 -15.12 24.64
N GLY A 199 1.95 -14.05 24.66
CA GLY A 199 2.26 -12.78 25.32
C GLY A 199 2.38 -11.60 24.37
N ALA A 200 2.76 -10.45 24.93
CA ALA A 200 2.89 -9.19 24.24
C ALA A 200 4.14 -9.16 23.34
N VAL A 201 3.94 -8.84 22.06
CA VAL A 201 5.01 -8.50 21.12
C VAL A 201 5.15 -6.98 21.12
N ASP A 202 6.30 -6.48 21.58
CA ASP A 202 6.62 -5.06 21.57
C ASP A 202 6.97 -4.60 20.15
N PHE A 203 6.35 -3.51 19.73
CA PHE A 203 6.55 -2.87 18.43
C PHE A 203 7.16 -1.48 18.55
N LYS A 204 7.77 -1.14 19.70
CA LYS A 204 8.67 0.01 19.78
C LYS A 204 9.68 -0.02 18.63
N GLY A 205 9.69 1.02 17.81
CA GLY A 205 10.60 1.12 16.66
C GLY A 205 10.11 2.05 15.56
N ARG A 206 10.40 1.70 14.30
CA ARG A 206 9.99 2.49 13.12
C ARG A 206 8.66 2.01 12.57
N GLY A 207 8.00 2.88 11.84
CA GLY A 207 6.80 2.52 11.09
C GLY A 207 6.62 3.34 9.83
N PHE A 208 5.66 2.88 9.05
CA PHE A 208 5.21 3.49 7.82
C PHE A 208 3.68 3.42 7.79
N PHE A 209 3.05 4.51 7.37
CA PHE A 209 1.61 4.55 7.20
C PHE A 209 1.25 4.88 5.75
N VAL A 210 0.30 4.13 5.20
CA VAL A 210 -0.32 4.42 3.91
C VAL A 210 -1.83 4.45 4.03
N TYR A 211 -2.40 5.57 3.59
CA TYR A 211 -3.81 5.70 3.29
C TYR A 211 -4.01 5.48 1.78
N ALA A 212 -4.70 4.40 1.43
CA ALA A 212 -4.99 4.05 0.04
C ALA A 212 -6.49 4.12 -0.24
N LEU A 213 -6.83 4.68 -1.40
CA LEU A 213 -8.16 4.60 -1.98
C LEU A 213 -8.06 3.92 -3.34
N GLN A 214 -8.80 2.85 -3.48
CA GLN A 214 -9.12 2.21 -4.75
C GLN A 214 -10.61 2.35 -5.01
N GLY A 215 -11.00 3.43 -5.69
CA GLY A 215 -12.39 3.77 -6.01
C GLY A 215 -12.94 3.05 -7.24
N MET A 216 -12.60 1.77 -7.41
CA MET A 216 -13.12 0.86 -8.44
C MET A 216 -12.80 -0.58 -8.06
N LYS A 217 -13.19 -1.57 -8.89
CA LYS A 217 -12.86 -2.97 -8.62
C LYS A 217 -11.34 -3.21 -8.65
N PRO A 218 -10.77 -3.95 -7.68
CA PRO A 218 -9.33 -4.14 -7.60
C PRO A 218 -8.63 -4.65 -8.87
N HIS A 219 -9.19 -5.70 -9.46
CA HIS A 219 -8.67 -6.33 -10.67
C HIS A 219 -8.86 -5.50 -11.95
N HIS A 220 -9.67 -4.43 -11.91
CA HIS A 220 -9.78 -3.49 -13.03
C HIS A 220 -8.77 -2.35 -12.91
N ALA A 221 -8.35 -1.97 -11.69
CA ALA A 221 -7.39 -0.88 -11.54
C ALA A 221 -5.94 -1.31 -11.81
N ALA A 222 -5.58 -2.55 -11.49
CA ALA A 222 -4.21 -3.04 -11.60
C ALA A 222 -4.13 -4.53 -11.92
N ALA A 223 -3.14 -4.88 -12.75
CA ALA A 223 -2.74 -6.24 -13.10
C ALA A 223 -1.54 -6.72 -12.26
N LYS A 224 -0.69 -5.79 -11.80
CA LYS A 224 0.45 -6.08 -10.93
C LYS A 224 0.86 -4.86 -10.11
N TRP A 225 1.54 -5.11 -8.99
CA TRP A 225 2.07 -4.09 -8.07
C TRP A 225 3.49 -4.39 -7.64
N ASN A 226 4.23 -3.32 -7.35
CA ASN A 226 5.47 -3.33 -6.58
C ASN A 226 5.32 -2.36 -5.41
N PHE A 227 5.76 -2.77 -4.24
CA PHE A 227 5.79 -1.95 -3.04
C PHE A 227 7.13 -2.10 -2.34
N VAL A 228 7.65 -1.00 -1.80
CA VAL A 228 8.80 -1.01 -0.89
C VAL A 228 8.62 0.02 0.21
N ASP A 229 8.97 -0.41 1.42
CA ASP A 229 9.16 0.39 2.61
C ASP A 229 10.57 0.11 3.15
N PHE A 230 11.49 1.03 2.84
CA PHE A 230 12.83 1.03 3.43
C PHE A 230 12.88 1.95 4.64
N GLN A 231 13.35 1.43 5.76
CA GLN A 231 13.60 2.20 6.99
C GLN A 231 15.06 2.00 7.43
N GLY A 232 15.87 3.04 7.22
CA GLY A 232 17.23 3.14 7.73
C GLY A 232 17.35 4.02 8.98
N PRO A 233 18.56 4.16 9.55
CA PRO A 233 18.80 4.96 10.75
C PRO A 233 18.36 6.42 10.60
N ASN A 234 18.58 7.02 9.42
CA ASN A 234 18.29 8.44 9.20
C ASN A 234 17.22 8.66 8.13
N TYR A 235 17.17 7.81 7.11
CA TYR A 235 16.30 7.97 5.95
C TYR A 235 15.27 6.85 5.85
N SER A 236 14.16 7.16 5.21
CA SER A 236 13.25 6.18 4.62
C SER A 236 13.10 6.41 3.13
N ALA A 237 12.84 5.34 2.39
CA ALA A 237 12.54 5.39 0.97
C ALA A 237 11.36 4.46 0.68
N VAL A 238 10.29 5.05 0.15
CA VAL A 238 9.01 4.36 -0.04
C VAL A 238 8.56 4.48 -1.49
N MET A 239 7.89 3.45 -1.98
CA MET A 239 7.29 3.45 -3.30
C MET A 239 6.12 2.49 -3.38
N MET A 240 5.11 2.89 -4.15
CA MET A 240 4.04 2.04 -4.64
C MET A 240 3.89 2.25 -6.14
N GLU A 241 4.11 1.20 -6.91
CA GLU A 241 4.03 1.18 -8.37
C GLU A 241 3.01 0.12 -8.78
N TYR A 242 2.13 0.45 -9.72
CA TYR A 242 1.21 -0.52 -10.31
C TYR A 242 1.17 -0.38 -11.81
N THR A 243 0.86 -1.49 -12.47
CA THR A 243 0.56 -1.49 -13.90
C THR A 243 -0.91 -1.86 -14.08
N THR A 244 -1.64 -1.06 -14.83
CA THR A 244 -3.05 -1.33 -15.13
C THR A 244 -3.18 -2.59 -16.00
N PRO A 245 -4.37 -3.22 -16.05
CA PRO A 245 -4.67 -4.21 -17.08
C PRO A 245 -4.59 -3.61 -18.50
N PRO A 246 -4.59 -4.44 -19.55
CA PRO A 246 -4.63 -3.99 -20.95
C PRO A 246 -5.78 -3.04 -21.27
N SER A 247 -6.87 -3.08 -20.49
CA SER A 247 -8.02 -2.18 -20.59
C SER A 247 -7.64 -0.69 -20.62
N TYR A 248 -6.59 -0.32 -19.87
CA TYR A 248 -6.07 1.05 -19.77
C TYR A 248 -4.67 1.19 -20.38
N GLY A 249 -4.35 0.34 -21.37
CA GLY A 249 -3.10 0.41 -22.12
C GLY A 249 -1.87 -0.08 -21.37
N SER A 250 -2.05 -0.92 -20.34
CA SER A 250 -0.94 -1.42 -19.50
C SER A 250 -0.07 -0.28 -18.95
N THR A 251 -0.73 0.79 -18.53
CA THR A 251 -0.09 2.01 -18.04
C THR A 251 0.51 1.75 -16.66
N THR A 252 1.80 2.04 -16.51
CA THR A 252 2.48 2.03 -15.21
C THR A 252 2.31 3.37 -14.52
N VAL A 253 1.89 3.34 -13.26
CA VAL A 253 1.76 4.49 -12.38
C VAL A 253 2.60 4.22 -11.15
N SER A 254 3.46 5.17 -10.82
CA SER A 254 4.35 5.08 -9.67
C SER A 254 4.17 6.29 -8.77
N VAL A 255 4.14 6.07 -7.46
CA VAL A 255 4.19 7.11 -6.43
C VAL A 255 5.18 6.72 -5.34
N GLY A 256 5.99 7.67 -4.86
CA GLY A 256 7.02 7.35 -3.88
C GLY A 256 7.77 8.58 -3.40
N GLY A 257 8.60 8.38 -2.38
CA GLY A 257 9.30 9.46 -1.72
C GLY A 257 10.46 8.99 -0.84
N ILE A 258 11.30 9.95 -0.48
CA ILE A 258 12.43 9.79 0.42
C ILE A 258 12.28 10.85 1.51
N ALA A 259 12.40 10.44 2.76
CA ALA A 259 12.26 11.31 3.91
C ALA A 259 13.34 11.05 4.95
N LYS A 260 13.52 12.02 5.83
CA LYS A 260 14.21 11.86 7.12
C LYS A 260 13.38 12.56 8.19
N ASP A 261 13.78 12.44 9.45
CA ASP A 261 13.06 13.09 10.54
C ASP A 261 12.97 14.62 10.29
N GLY A 262 11.74 15.14 10.34
CA GLY A 262 11.39 16.54 10.11
C GLY A 262 11.32 17.00 8.65
N GLU A 263 11.66 16.17 7.66
CA GLU A 263 11.84 16.65 6.28
C GLU A 263 11.52 15.62 5.19
N MET A 264 10.79 16.07 4.16
CA MET A 264 10.69 15.39 2.86
C MET A 264 11.89 15.78 1.99
N ILE A 265 12.66 14.79 1.54
CA ILE A 265 13.80 14.98 0.62
C ILE A 265 13.31 14.95 -0.83
N TYR A 266 12.46 13.99 -1.15
CA TYR A 266 11.87 13.82 -2.47
C TYR A 266 10.48 13.20 -2.34
N GLY A 267 9.56 13.61 -3.20
CA GLY A 267 8.28 12.95 -3.41
C GLY A 267 7.88 13.10 -4.87
N GLY A 268 7.32 12.06 -5.49
CA GLY A 268 6.97 12.15 -6.90
C GLY A 268 6.57 10.84 -7.56
N VAL A 269 6.82 10.78 -8.87
CA VAL A 269 6.32 9.75 -9.79
C VAL A 269 7.40 9.10 -10.66
N THR A 270 8.67 9.45 -10.45
CA THR A 270 9.81 9.05 -11.29
C THR A 270 10.60 7.88 -10.73
N GLN A 271 10.09 7.24 -9.69
CA GLN A 271 10.64 6.02 -9.11
C GLN A 271 10.18 4.78 -9.86
N THR A 272 11.06 3.78 -9.95
CA THR A 272 10.81 2.54 -10.70
C THR A 272 11.16 1.31 -9.89
N ALA A 273 10.45 0.20 -10.15
CA ALA A 273 10.79 -1.12 -9.65
C ALA A 273 11.12 -2.08 -10.80
N THR A 274 12.27 -2.73 -10.73
CA THR A 274 12.72 -3.72 -11.72
C THR A 274 13.05 -5.04 -11.03
N HIS A 275 12.37 -6.12 -11.43
CA HIS A 275 12.74 -7.48 -11.03
C HIS A 275 13.94 -7.91 -11.90
N THR A 276 15.15 -7.79 -11.36
CA THR A 276 16.39 -8.06 -12.13
C THR A 276 16.64 -9.55 -12.32
N LYS A 277 16.04 -10.37 -11.45
CA LYS A 277 16.02 -11.83 -11.55
C LYS A 277 14.72 -12.37 -10.97
N SER A 278 14.12 -13.35 -11.62
CA SER A 278 12.89 -14.01 -11.17
C SER A 278 12.93 -15.51 -11.45
N LYS A 279 12.08 -16.26 -10.75
CA LYS A 279 11.81 -17.68 -10.98
C LYS A 279 10.30 -17.90 -11.09
N ASN A 280 9.88 -18.95 -11.78
CA ASN A 280 8.46 -19.31 -11.79
C ASN A 280 8.09 -19.96 -10.45
N ASP A 281 7.00 -19.48 -9.85
CA ASP A 281 6.42 -20.12 -8.67
C ASP A 281 5.76 -21.45 -9.07
N THR A 282 6.05 -22.51 -8.31
CA THR A 282 5.61 -23.88 -8.62
C THR A 282 4.13 -24.13 -8.36
N VAL A 283 3.41 -23.20 -7.71
CA VAL A 283 1.99 -23.32 -7.35
C VAL A 283 1.10 -22.51 -8.29
N ASN A 284 1.55 -21.33 -8.72
CA ASN A 284 0.72 -20.41 -9.49
C ASN A 284 1.36 -19.90 -10.80
N GLU A 285 2.61 -20.28 -11.08
CA GLU A 285 3.37 -19.96 -12.29
C GLU A 285 3.80 -18.48 -12.44
N TRP A 286 3.53 -17.62 -11.45
CA TRP A 286 3.96 -16.22 -11.50
C TRP A 286 5.49 -16.09 -11.44
N PRO A 287 6.07 -15.05 -12.07
CA PRO A 287 7.51 -14.80 -12.04
C PRO A 287 7.92 -14.16 -10.71
N GLU A 288 7.95 -14.98 -9.65
CA GLU A 288 8.40 -14.61 -8.32
C GLU A 288 9.80 -13.95 -8.38
N PRO A 289 9.97 -12.72 -7.84
CA PRO A 289 11.25 -12.05 -7.86
C PRO A 289 12.27 -12.70 -6.92
N GLU A 290 13.51 -12.83 -7.39
CA GLU A 290 14.67 -13.23 -6.60
C GLU A 290 15.60 -12.04 -6.29
N GLU A 291 15.68 -11.09 -7.20
CA GLU A 291 16.47 -9.87 -7.08
C GLU A 291 15.66 -8.65 -7.55
N ILE A 292 15.90 -7.50 -6.92
CA ILE A 292 15.17 -6.28 -7.17
C ILE A 292 16.11 -5.09 -7.34
N LYS A 293 15.66 -4.12 -8.12
CA LYS A 293 16.22 -2.77 -8.18
C LYS A 293 15.09 -1.76 -8.09
N PHE A 294 15.14 -0.93 -7.04
CA PHE A 294 14.30 0.24 -6.88
C PHE A 294 15.14 1.49 -7.13
N THR A 295 14.61 2.45 -7.86
CA THR A 295 15.28 3.74 -8.11
C THR A 295 14.35 4.91 -7.86
N TRP A 296 14.91 6.05 -7.45
CA TRP A 296 14.24 7.35 -7.38
C TRP A 296 15.14 8.37 -8.07
N SER A 297 14.56 9.28 -8.85
CA SER A 297 15.32 10.37 -9.49
C SER A 297 14.45 11.61 -9.60
N GLY A 298 14.94 12.76 -9.15
CA GLY A 298 14.13 13.97 -9.11
C GLY A 298 14.89 15.17 -8.57
N LYS A 299 14.17 16.07 -7.91
CA LYS A 299 14.75 17.23 -7.24
C LYS A 299 14.19 17.37 -5.83
N ASP A 300 15.01 17.90 -4.93
CA ASP A 300 14.56 18.32 -3.60
C ASP A 300 13.83 19.67 -3.64
N LYS A 301 13.37 20.13 -2.47
CA LYS A 301 12.68 21.43 -2.32
C LYS A 301 13.53 22.65 -2.72
N ASP A 302 14.87 22.51 -2.72
CA ASP A 302 15.82 23.55 -3.09
C ASP A 302 16.25 23.44 -4.57
N GLY A 303 15.71 22.46 -5.31
CA GLY A 303 16.00 22.22 -6.72
C GLY A 303 17.28 21.42 -6.99
N LYS A 304 17.94 20.88 -5.95
CA LYS A 304 19.11 20.00 -6.12
C LYS A 304 18.67 18.65 -6.67
N ALA A 305 19.49 18.06 -7.53
CA ALA A 305 19.23 16.72 -8.05
C ALA A 305 19.24 15.69 -6.91
N VAL A 306 18.24 14.82 -6.90
CA VAL A 306 18.13 13.70 -5.96
C VAL A 306 18.10 12.42 -6.78
N ASP A 307 19.05 11.52 -6.55
CA ASP A 307 19.09 10.19 -7.14
C ASP A 307 19.27 9.16 -6.04
N ALA A 308 18.47 8.09 -6.06
CA ALA A 308 18.61 7.02 -5.08
C ALA A 308 18.37 5.64 -5.68
N SER A 309 18.94 4.63 -5.04
CA SER A 309 18.72 3.24 -5.42
C SER A 309 18.82 2.29 -4.23
N ILE A 310 18.01 1.23 -4.29
CA ILE A 310 18.13 0.03 -3.46
C ILE A 310 18.17 -1.14 -4.43
N GLU A 311 19.22 -1.96 -4.35
CA GLU A 311 19.43 -3.07 -5.29
C GLU A 311 20.03 -4.27 -4.59
N GLY A 312 19.53 -5.46 -4.88
CA GLY A 312 20.10 -6.71 -4.38
C GLY A 312 19.12 -7.88 -4.34
N ALA A 313 19.61 -8.99 -3.78
CA ALA A 313 18.83 -10.21 -3.61
C ALA A 313 17.79 -10.07 -2.48
N LEU A 314 16.56 -10.50 -2.77
CA LEU A 314 15.45 -10.50 -1.82
C LEU A 314 15.56 -11.62 -0.77
N GLY A 315 16.46 -12.59 -0.99
CA GLY A 315 16.68 -13.70 -0.09
C GLY A 315 15.48 -14.62 0.03
N GLU A 316 15.26 -15.16 1.23
CA GLU A 316 14.12 -16.03 1.49
C GLU A 316 12.85 -15.21 1.66
N ARG A 317 11.80 -15.57 0.93
CA ARG A 317 10.47 -14.98 1.07
C ARG A 317 9.93 -15.13 2.49
N LEU A 318 9.30 -14.07 2.99
CA LEU A 318 8.57 -14.09 4.25
C LEU A 318 7.25 -14.84 4.12
N ASP A 319 6.47 -14.51 3.09
CA ASP A 319 5.18 -15.15 2.81
C ASP A 319 4.76 -15.02 1.34
N ARG A 320 3.86 -15.91 0.92
CA ARG A 320 3.13 -15.86 -0.35
C ARG A 320 1.63 -15.92 -0.06
N VAL A 321 0.98 -14.79 -0.24
CA VAL A 321 -0.44 -14.60 0.04
C VAL A 321 -1.25 -15.01 -1.17
N ASP A 322 -2.21 -15.92 -0.99
CA ASP A 322 -3.29 -16.16 -1.96
C ASP A 322 -4.45 -15.22 -1.63
N VAL A 323 -4.57 -14.11 -2.36
CA VAL A 323 -5.59 -13.10 -2.03
C VAL A 323 -7.01 -13.66 -2.17
N LEU A 324 -7.22 -14.60 -3.10
CA LEU A 324 -8.52 -15.26 -3.22
C LEU A 324 -8.82 -16.12 -2.00
N ALA A 325 -7.82 -16.74 -1.36
CA ALA A 325 -8.05 -17.47 -0.12
C ALA A 325 -8.57 -16.56 1.01
N GLU A 326 -8.08 -15.32 1.07
CA GLU A 326 -8.35 -14.36 2.14
C GLU A 326 -9.67 -13.57 2.00
N VAL A 327 -10.24 -13.47 0.80
CA VAL A 327 -11.49 -12.71 0.63
C VAL A 327 -12.72 -13.45 1.21
N PRO A 328 -13.69 -12.72 1.77
CA PRO A 328 -14.93 -13.30 2.30
C PRO A 328 -15.67 -14.16 1.26
N GLY A 329 -16.33 -15.22 1.72
CA GLY A 329 -16.97 -16.20 0.83
C GLY A 329 -18.02 -15.64 -0.15
N PHE A 330 -18.69 -14.53 0.19
CA PHE A 330 -19.63 -13.89 -0.74
C PHE A 330 -18.90 -13.15 -1.88
N VAL A 331 -17.72 -12.57 -1.61
CA VAL A 331 -16.87 -11.95 -2.63
C VAL A 331 -16.38 -13.02 -3.59
N LYS A 332 -15.94 -14.19 -3.08
CA LYS A 332 -15.53 -15.36 -3.90
C LYS A 332 -16.55 -15.72 -4.97
N LYS A 333 -17.86 -15.63 -4.66
CA LYS A 333 -18.94 -15.91 -5.62
C LYS A 333 -19.06 -14.87 -6.73
N ILE A 334 -18.66 -13.63 -6.48
CA ILE A 334 -18.66 -12.52 -7.45
C ILE A 334 -17.40 -12.60 -8.32
N VAL A 335 -16.23 -12.91 -7.75
CA VAL A 335 -14.97 -13.11 -8.51
C VAL A 335 -14.85 -14.50 -9.17
N ALA A 336 -15.72 -15.47 -8.87
CA ALA A 336 -15.75 -16.72 -9.64
C ALA A 336 -16.05 -16.50 -11.14
N GLY A 337 -16.54 -15.30 -11.51
CA GLY A 337 -16.72 -14.85 -12.90
C GLY A 337 -15.54 -14.07 -13.51
N THR A 338 -14.50 -13.70 -12.75
CA THR A 338 -13.31 -13.00 -13.28
C THR A 338 -12.37 -14.01 -13.94
N ALA A 339 -12.69 -14.42 -15.17
CA ALA A 339 -11.83 -15.29 -15.96
C ALA A 339 -10.41 -14.68 -16.08
N GLY A 340 -9.39 -15.41 -15.58
CA GLY A 340 -7.98 -15.09 -15.78
C GLY A 340 -7.26 -14.38 -14.63
N THR A 341 -7.92 -14.02 -13.52
CA THR A 341 -7.22 -13.42 -12.37
C THR A 341 -6.70 -14.49 -11.40
N LYS A 342 -5.41 -14.41 -11.03
CA LYS A 342 -4.76 -15.25 -10.01
C LYS A 342 -3.98 -14.35 -9.03
N PRO A 343 -4.64 -13.61 -8.13
CA PRO A 343 -3.97 -12.62 -7.30
C PRO A 343 -3.09 -13.26 -6.20
N TYR A 344 -1.78 -13.08 -6.33
CA TYR A 344 -0.79 -13.48 -5.33
C TYR A 344 0.11 -12.31 -4.94
N ILE A 345 0.44 -12.22 -3.65
CA ILE A 345 1.40 -11.25 -3.10
C ILE A 345 2.61 -12.00 -2.55
N TYR A 346 3.79 -11.65 -3.02
CA TYR A 346 5.07 -12.14 -2.51
C TYR A 346 5.68 -11.10 -1.60
N GLN A 347 6.03 -11.47 -0.37
CA GLN A 347 6.52 -10.53 0.64
C GLN A 347 7.94 -10.88 1.08
N TYR A 348 8.80 -9.87 1.19
CA TYR A 348 10.22 -10.01 1.50
C TYR A 348 10.69 -8.99 2.51
N CYS A 349 11.68 -9.36 3.32
CA CYS A 349 12.48 -8.42 4.10
C CYS A 349 13.87 -9.04 4.33
N PRO A 350 14.87 -8.72 3.50
CA PRO A 350 16.22 -9.26 3.65
C PRO A 350 16.86 -8.78 4.96
N THR A 351 16.87 -9.63 5.99
CA THR A 351 17.45 -9.30 7.30
C THR A 351 18.88 -9.84 7.51
N LYS A 352 19.24 -10.93 6.80
CA LYS A 352 20.60 -11.52 6.85
C LYS A 352 21.59 -10.73 5.99
N ASN A 353 21.19 -10.42 4.75
CA ASN A 353 21.93 -9.57 3.83
C ASN A 353 21.09 -8.32 3.61
N LYS A 354 21.21 -7.34 4.52
CA LYS A 354 20.42 -6.12 4.46
C LYS A 354 20.70 -5.37 3.16
N LEU A 355 19.66 -4.80 2.59
CA LEU A 355 19.80 -3.93 1.42
C LEU A 355 20.23 -2.53 1.86
N THR A 356 20.96 -1.85 0.98
CA THR A 356 21.51 -0.51 1.22
C THR A 356 20.78 0.53 0.39
N LEU A 357 20.31 1.60 1.02
CA LEU A 357 19.91 2.82 0.33
C LEU A 357 21.17 3.60 -0.05
N LYS A 358 21.41 3.74 -1.35
CA LYS A 358 22.39 4.69 -1.90
C LYS A 358 21.62 5.93 -2.32
N LEU A 359 21.92 7.08 -1.73
CA LEU A 359 21.23 8.34 -1.96
C LEU A 359 22.24 9.43 -2.29
N LYS A 360 21.98 10.18 -3.35
CA LYS A 360 22.75 11.34 -3.78
C LYS A 360 21.86 12.58 -3.80
N ILE A 361 22.29 13.65 -3.14
CA ILE A 361 21.60 14.95 -3.10
C ILE A 361 22.61 16.03 -3.52
N GLY A 362 22.55 16.47 -4.78
CA GLY A 362 23.60 17.28 -5.38
C GLY A 362 24.95 16.55 -5.33
N ASP A 363 25.92 17.12 -4.61
CA ASP A 363 27.25 16.53 -4.42
C ASP A 363 27.35 15.63 -3.18
N GLN A 364 26.32 15.60 -2.33
CA GLN A 364 26.31 14.78 -1.13
C GLN A 364 25.94 13.34 -1.47
N GLU A 365 26.79 12.38 -1.09
CA GLU A 365 26.52 10.95 -1.21
C GLU A 365 26.32 10.33 0.18
N ILE A 366 25.25 9.55 0.30
CA ILE A 366 24.80 8.88 1.52
C ILE A 366 24.61 7.41 1.20
N SER A 367 25.02 6.55 2.12
CA SER A 367 24.82 5.10 2.03
C SER A 367 24.46 4.58 3.42
N GLU A 368 23.28 3.97 3.56
CA GLU A 368 22.89 3.34 4.82
C GLU A 368 22.12 2.03 4.60
N GLU A 369 22.41 1.05 5.47
CA GLU A 369 21.65 -0.20 5.54
C GLU A 369 20.39 0.01 6.39
N GLY A 370 19.32 -0.67 6.01
CA GLY A 370 18.03 -0.59 6.70
C GLY A 370 17.22 -1.85 6.53
N LEU A 371 16.05 -1.86 7.17
CA LEU A 371 15.03 -2.87 6.89
C LEU A 371 14.35 -2.48 5.58
N CYS A 372 14.24 -3.43 4.66
CA CYS A 372 13.63 -3.22 3.35
C CYS A 372 12.48 -4.21 3.19
N PHE A 373 11.30 -3.85 3.71
CA PHE A 373 10.11 -4.63 3.46
C PHE A 373 9.61 -4.33 2.05
N SER A 374 9.34 -5.38 1.27
CA SER A 374 8.87 -5.21 -0.11
C SER A 374 7.87 -6.26 -0.50
N GLU A 375 6.99 -5.88 -1.42
CA GLU A 375 5.96 -6.76 -1.97
C GLU A 375 5.97 -6.70 -3.49
N ALA A 376 5.76 -7.86 -4.11
CA ALA A 376 5.44 -7.98 -5.53
C ALA A 376 4.08 -8.67 -5.65
N THR A 377 3.13 -8.02 -6.31
CA THR A 377 1.78 -8.56 -6.53
C THR A 377 1.57 -8.84 -8.00
N PHE A 378 1.00 -9.99 -8.31
CA PHE A 378 0.54 -10.35 -9.64
C PHE A 378 -0.94 -10.73 -9.56
N ILE A 379 -1.76 -10.17 -10.44
CA ILE A 379 -3.22 -10.33 -10.45
C ILE A 379 -3.66 -10.95 -11.77
N SER A 380 -3.21 -10.38 -12.88
CA SER A 380 -3.51 -10.83 -14.25
C SER A 380 -2.34 -10.54 -15.18
N GLU A 381 -2.35 -11.13 -16.36
CA GLU A 381 -1.40 -10.82 -17.44
C GLU A 381 -1.53 -9.37 -17.95
#